data_AF-A0A662U9N5-F1
#
_entry.id   AF-A0A662U9N5-F1
#
_cell.length_a   1.000
_cell.length_b   1.000
_cell.length_c   1.000
_cell.angle_alpha   90.00
_cell.angle_beta   90.00
_cell.angle_gamma   90.00
#
_symmetry.space_group_name_H-M   'P 1'
#
loop_
_entity.id
_entity.type
_entity.pdbx_description
1 polymer ?
#
loop_
_entity_poly.entity_id
_entity_poly.type
_entity_poly.pdbx_seq_one_letter_code
_entity_poly.pdbx_strand_id
1 'polypeptide(L)'
;NIRDKLRELYYMRGEYKHGYRYLPKKLRRELLKIVIDEAKTYGLTCSTCREGFPEFQNAPTCDGTHLIPERINMSLAGVTL
;
A
#
# COMPACT_ATOMS: atom_id res chain seq x y z
N ASN A 1 -0.93 -28.68 -9.06
CA ASN A 1 -1.94 -28.30 -8.05
C ASN A 1 -1.69 -26.84 -7.62
N ILE A 2 -2.71 -25.99 -7.49
CA ILE A 2 -2.57 -24.59 -7.06
C ILE A 2 -2.04 -24.47 -5.62
N ARG A 3 -2.43 -25.40 -4.74
CA ARG A 3 -1.98 -25.45 -3.34
C ARG A 3 -0.46 -25.48 -3.24
N ASP A 4 0.17 -26.37 -3.99
CA ASP A 4 1.62 -26.57 -3.92
C ASP A 4 2.37 -25.32 -4.41
N LYS A 5 1.87 -24.69 -5.47
CA LYS A 5 2.39 -23.41 -5.98
C LYS A 5 2.29 -22.29 -4.94
N LEU A 6 1.15 -22.15 -4.27
CA LEU A 6 0.97 -21.14 -3.23
C LEU A 6 1.85 -21.40 -2.02
N ARG A 7 2.00 -22.68 -1.61
CA ARG A 7 2.92 -23.08 -0.55
C ARG A 7 4.35 -22.72 -0.91
N GLU A 8 4.79 -23.02 -2.12
CA GLU A 8 6.11 -22.66 -2.61
C GLU A 8 6.34 -21.14 -2.55
N LEU A 9 5.42 -20.36 -3.11
CA LEU A 9 5.54 -18.90 -3.21
C LEU A 9 5.51 -18.17 -1.86
N TYR A 10 4.63 -18.57 -0.94
CA TYR A 10 4.44 -17.85 0.33
C TYR A 10 5.19 -18.46 1.51
N TYR A 11 5.45 -19.77 1.50
CA TYR A 11 6.06 -20.48 2.64
C TYR A 11 7.52 -20.84 2.42
N MET A 12 7.91 -21.19 1.20
CA MET A 12 9.29 -21.63 0.90
C MET A 12 10.14 -20.47 0.38
N ARG A 13 9.61 -19.68 -0.57
CA ARG A 13 10.32 -18.59 -1.25
C ARG A 13 9.93 -17.19 -0.76
N GLY A 14 8.80 -17.09 -0.06
CA GLY A 14 8.23 -15.84 0.41
C GLY A 14 8.98 -15.21 1.57
N GLU A 15 8.53 -14.03 2.00
CA GLU A 15 9.07 -13.32 3.15
C GLU A 15 8.08 -13.39 4.32
N TYR A 16 8.57 -13.53 5.55
CA TYR A 16 7.75 -13.39 6.75
C TYR A 16 8.07 -12.07 7.46
N LYS A 17 7.06 -11.22 7.66
CA LYS A 17 7.21 -9.92 8.33
C LYS A 17 6.01 -9.67 9.25
N HIS A 18 6.27 -9.46 10.54
CA HIS A 18 5.29 -9.04 11.54
C HIS A 18 3.98 -9.85 11.52
N GLY A 19 4.04 -11.19 11.43
CA GLY A 19 2.85 -12.05 11.40
C GLY A 19 2.28 -12.37 10.02
N TYR A 20 2.82 -11.78 8.94
CA TYR A 20 2.29 -11.94 7.59
C TYR A 20 3.31 -12.62 6.68
N ARG A 21 2.80 -13.46 5.76
CA ARG A 21 3.60 -14.04 4.66
C ARG A 21 3.36 -13.26 3.40
N TYR A 22 4.46 -12.85 2.78
CA TYR A 22 4.51 -12.07 1.57
C TYR A 22 5.12 -12.90 0.45
N LEU A 23 4.74 -12.59 -0.79
CA LEU A 23 5.48 -13.07 -1.96
C LEU A 23 6.94 -12.56 -1.91
N PRO A 24 7.85 -13.22 -2.65
CA PRO A 24 9.20 -12.71 -2.87
C PRO A 24 9.18 -11.23 -3.27
N LYS A 25 10.08 -10.43 -2.69
CA LYS A 25 10.13 -8.96 -2.88
C LYS A 25 10.05 -8.53 -4.34
N LYS A 26 10.78 -9.22 -5.23
CA LYS A 26 10.78 -8.95 -6.67
C LYS A 26 9.38 -9.10 -7.29
N LEU A 27 8.68 -10.18 -6.97
CA LEU A 27 7.32 -10.44 -7.49
C LEU A 27 6.32 -9.42 -6.97
N ARG A 28 6.38 -9.06 -5.68
CA ARG A 28 5.52 -7.99 -5.14
C ARG A 28 5.74 -6.68 -5.87
N ARG A 29 7.01 -6.30 -6.10
CA ARG A 29 7.36 -5.07 -6.81
C ARG A 29 6.85 -5.06 -8.24
N GLU A 30 7.00 -6.17 -8.97
CA GLU A 30 6.53 -6.30 -10.36
C GLU A 30 5.01 -6.21 -10.45
N LEU A 31 4.28 -6.89 -9.56
CA LEU A 31 2.82 -6.83 -9.51
C LEU A 31 2.30 -5.43 -9.16
N LEU A 32 2.87 -4.79 -8.15
CA LEU A 32 2.50 -3.43 -7.75
C LEU A 32 2.78 -2.42 -8.85
N LYS A 33 3.92 -2.54 -9.53
CA LYS A 33 4.32 -1.61 -10.60
C LYS A 33 3.26 -1.51 -11.69
N ILE A 34 2.66 -2.63 -12.11
CA ILE A 34 1.63 -2.66 -13.15
C ILE A 34 0.43 -1.78 -12.76
N VAL A 35 -0.08 -1.96 -11.54
CA VAL A 35 -1.27 -1.25 -11.06
C VAL A 35 -0.96 0.23 -10.79
N ILE A 36 0.21 0.52 -10.22
CA ILE A 36 0.61 1.88 -9.84
C ILE A 36 0.92 2.73 -11.06
N ASP A 37 1.60 2.16 -12.06
CA ASP A 37 1.88 2.89 -13.30
C ASP A 37 0.57 3.24 -14.02
N GLU A 38 -0.42 2.35 -14.04
CA GLU A 38 -1.75 2.64 -14.58
C GLU A 38 -2.48 3.69 -13.75
N ALA A 39 -2.50 3.57 -12.42
CA ALA A 39 -3.15 4.56 -11.56
C ALA A 39 -2.58 5.98 -11.74
N LYS A 40 -1.27 6.09 -11.99
CA LYS A 40 -0.60 7.36 -12.29
C LYS A 40 -1.08 8.00 -13.60
N THR A 41 -1.48 7.22 -14.62
CA THR A 41 -2.00 7.80 -15.87
C THR A 41 -3.33 8.52 -15.66
N TYR A 42 -4.10 8.13 -14.65
CA TYR A 42 -5.35 8.80 -14.24
C TYR A 42 -5.16 9.85 -13.14
N GLY A 43 -3.92 10.16 -12.74
CA GLY A 43 -3.65 11.14 -11.67
C GLY A 43 -4.03 10.67 -10.26
N LEU A 44 -4.15 9.36 -10.04
CA LEU A 44 -4.51 8.81 -8.74
C LEU A 44 -3.31 8.77 -7.78
N THR A 45 -3.59 8.99 -6.49
CA THR A 45 -2.66 8.71 -5.40
C THR A 45 -2.75 7.24 -4.98
N CYS A 46 -1.61 6.65 -4.63
CA CYS A 46 -1.44 5.25 -4.28
C CYS A 46 -0.65 5.14 -2.99
N SER A 47 -1.11 4.26 -2.11
CA SER A 47 -0.48 3.96 -0.83
C SER A 47 -0.11 2.49 -0.73
N THR A 48 1.18 2.22 -0.52
CA THR A 48 1.71 0.85 -0.34
C THR A 48 2.49 0.71 0.96
N CYS A 49 1.98 1.30 2.06
CA CYS A 49 2.65 1.37 3.36
C CYS A 49 3.10 0.00 3.92
N ARG A 50 2.38 -1.08 3.56
CA ARG A 50 2.68 -2.47 3.98
C ARG A 50 3.71 -3.18 3.09
N GLU A 51 4.04 -2.63 1.94
CA GLU A 51 4.87 -3.30 0.93
C GLU A 51 6.37 -2.98 1.07
N GLY A 52 6.70 -1.85 1.70
CA GLY A 52 8.08 -1.42 1.93
C GLY A 52 8.80 -0.93 0.66
N PHE A 53 8.06 -0.37 -0.30
CA PHE A 53 8.56 0.26 -1.51
C PHE A 53 8.26 1.77 -1.48
N PRO A 54 9.15 2.60 -0.92
CA PRO A 54 8.89 4.05 -0.81
C PRO A 54 8.74 4.72 -2.18
N GLU A 55 9.33 4.17 -3.24
CA GLU A 55 9.19 4.69 -4.61
C GLU A 55 7.75 4.56 -5.18
N PHE A 56 6.91 3.75 -4.54
CA PHE A 56 5.53 3.47 -4.91
C PHE A 56 4.51 4.21 -4.05
N GLN A 57 4.99 4.92 -3.02
CA GLN A 57 4.16 5.74 -2.15
C GLN A 57 4.09 7.18 -2.68
N ASN A 58 2.95 7.58 -3.23
CA ASN A 58 2.67 8.97 -3.61
C ASN A 58 1.43 9.56 -2.92
N ALA A 59 0.71 8.76 -2.13
CA ALA A 59 -0.39 9.28 -1.31
C ALA A 59 0.14 10.02 -0.07
N PRO A 60 -0.37 11.23 0.22
CA PRO A 60 0.00 11.97 1.44
C PRO A 60 -0.36 11.25 2.75
N THR A 61 -1.40 10.41 2.73
CA THR A 61 -1.80 9.60 3.89
C THR A 61 -2.14 8.17 3.49
N CYS A 62 -1.88 7.19 4.37
CA CYS A 62 -2.15 5.78 4.08
C CYS A 62 -3.64 5.42 4.12
N ASP A 63 -4.44 6.19 4.85
CA ASP A 63 -5.86 5.97 5.17
C ASP A 63 -6.83 6.73 4.24
N GLY A 64 -6.31 7.54 3.32
CA GLY A 64 -7.13 8.36 2.43
C GLY A 64 -7.63 9.67 3.03
N THR A 65 -7.26 10.04 4.27
CA THR A 65 -7.64 11.33 4.90
C THR A 65 -7.27 12.56 4.06
N HIS A 66 -6.24 12.47 3.20
CA HIS A 66 -5.91 13.54 2.25
C HIS A 66 -6.98 13.79 1.16
N LEU A 67 -7.90 12.85 0.95
CA LEU A 67 -9.01 12.98 0.01
C LEU A 67 -10.21 13.72 0.59
N ILE A 68 -10.21 14.03 1.89
CA ILE A 68 -11.28 14.80 2.52
C ILE A 68 -11.10 16.28 2.13
N PRO A 69 -12.01 16.86 1.31
CA PRO A 69 -11.84 18.22 0.79
C PRO A 69 -12.08 19.27 1.87
N GLU A 70 -13.05 19.04 2.76
CA GLU A 70 -13.45 19.95 3.81
C GLU A 70 -12.94 19.44 5.15
N ARG A 71 -11.93 20.13 5.71
CA ARG A 71 -11.43 19.82 7.05
C ARG A 71 -12.13 20.68 8.08
N ILE A 72 -12.54 20.08 9.19
CA ILE A 72 -13.06 20.83 10.33
C ILE A 72 -11.94 21.76 10.80
N ASN A 73 -12.22 23.06 10.80
CA ASN A 73 -11.32 24.01 11.41
C ASN A 73 -11.44 23.86 12.93
N MET A 74 -10.42 23.25 13.55
CA MET A 74 -10.35 23.00 14.99
C MET A 74 -10.44 24.31 15.80
N SER A 75 -10.03 25.46 15.23
CA SER A 75 -10.18 26.75 15.92
C SER A 75 -11.61 27.27 15.96
N LEU A 76 -12.48 26.81 15.04
CA LEU A 76 -13.91 27.15 15.01
C LEU A 76 -14.77 26.14 15.79
N ALA A 77 -14.27 24.92 16.01
CA ALA A 77 -15.00 23.85 16.69
C ALA A 77 -14.93 23.92 18.22
N GLY A 78 -14.22 24.88 18.79
CA GLY A 78 -14.06 25.01 20.26
C GLY A 78 -13.33 23.83 20.91
N VAL A 79 -12.64 23.00 20.12
CA VAL A 79 -11.83 21.88 20.61
C VAL A 79 -10.39 22.34 20.72
N THR A 80 -10.03 22.86 21.89
CA THR A 80 -8.62 23.11 22.26
C THR A 80 -7.96 21.76 22.50
N LEU A 81 -6.87 21.47 21.77
CA LEU A 81 -5.98 20.32 22.05
C LEU A 81 -5.25 20.53 23.39
#